data_AF-A0A2P4SXR2-F1
#
_entry.id   AF-A0A2P4SXR2-F1
#
_cell.length_a   1.000
_cell.length_b   1.000
_cell.length_c   1.000
_cell.angle_alpha   90.00
_cell.angle_beta   90.00
_cell.angle_gamma   90.00
#
_symmetry.space_group_name_H-M   'P 1'
#
loop_
_entity.id
_entity.type
_entity.pdbx_description
1 polymer ?
#
loop_
_entity_poly.entity_id
_entity_poly.type
_entity_poly.pdbx_seq_one_letter_code
_entity_poly.pdbx_strand_id
1 'polypeptide(L)'
;VHGDITADNIYVNPADLTQVTLAGYYFAFRYCPEGKHVARREGSRTPHEGTIEFISHDSHKGAAPSRRSDLESLGYCLLKWLCGFLPWSKELDKVETVMEKKEMYRDDVTYLLRQCFSRQRSIPDGLQSYLQQVMALEYEEKPNYEALRQLFKKPLQMLKASAYDSVDIMIVP
;
A
#
# COMPACT_ATOMS: atom_id res chain seq x y z
N VAL A 1 13.17 2.13 -2.69
CA VAL A 1 11.82 1.70 -2.31
C VAL A 1 11.93 0.89 -1.03
N HIS A 2 10.89 0.91 -0.21
CA HIS A 2 10.86 0.21 1.07
C HIS A 2 10.73 -1.30 0.86
N GLY A 3 9.84 -1.72 -0.03
CA GLY A 3 9.64 -3.13 -0.41
C GLY A 3 8.69 -3.91 0.52
N ASP A 4 8.43 -3.43 1.74
CA ASP A 4 7.53 -4.12 2.69
C ASP A 4 6.80 -3.13 3.62
N ILE A 5 5.94 -2.29 3.05
CA ILE A 5 5.13 -1.34 3.84
C ILE A 5 4.01 -2.11 4.52
N THR A 6 4.05 -2.16 5.86
CA THR A 6 3.09 -2.85 6.72
C THR A 6 2.93 -2.09 8.04
N ALA A 7 1.90 -2.44 8.83
CA ALA A 7 1.74 -1.89 10.18
C ALA A 7 2.92 -2.27 11.11
N ASP A 8 3.49 -3.47 10.94
CA ASP A 8 4.61 -3.96 11.77
C ASP A 8 5.89 -3.13 11.59
N ASN A 9 5.99 -2.42 10.45
CA ASN A 9 7.11 -1.54 10.12
C ASN A 9 6.82 -0.05 10.40
N ILE A 10 5.64 0.30 10.90
CA ILE A 10 5.24 1.67 11.22
C ILE A 10 5.13 1.83 12.74
N TYR A 11 5.99 2.67 13.29
CA TYR A 11 6.07 2.91 14.72
C TYR A 11 5.54 4.30 15.06
N VAL A 12 4.76 4.40 16.13
CA VAL A 12 4.32 5.67 16.72
C VAL A 12 5.00 5.84 18.07
N ASN A 13 5.59 7.00 18.33
CA ASN A 13 6.23 7.28 19.61
C ASN A 13 5.15 7.47 20.71
N PRO A 14 5.09 6.64 21.77
CA PRO A 14 4.05 6.76 22.80
C PRO A 14 4.18 8.04 23.65
N ALA A 15 5.36 8.68 23.67
CA ALA A 15 5.55 9.96 24.35
C ALA A 15 5.18 11.17 23.47
N ASP A 16 5.11 10.98 22.15
CA ASP A 16 4.78 12.02 21.17
C ASP A 16 4.06 11.39 19.97
N LEU A 17 2.74 11.35 20.04
CA LEU A 17 1.89 10.73 19.02
C LEU A 17 1.92 11.47 17.66
N THR A 18 2.61 12.60 17.55
CA THR A 18 2.87 13.25 16.25
C THR A 18 4.00 12.57 15.47
N GLN A 19 4.84 11.78 16.15
CA GLN A 19 6.00 11.12 15.56
C GLN A 19 5.66 9.72 15.09
N VAL A 20 5.53 9.57 13.77
CA VAL A 20 5.37 8.30 13.08
C VAL A 20 6.64 8.00 12.27
N THR A 21 7.22 6.81 12.47
CA THR A 21 8.46 6.37 11.83
C THR A 21 8.22 5.11 11.02
N LEU A 22 8.68 5.11 9.76
CA LEU A 22 8.80 3.90 8.96
C LEU A 22 10.18 3.28 9.22
N ALA A 23 10.22 2.04 9.69
CA ALA A 23 11.43 1.24 9.89
C ALA A 23 11.34 -0.05 9.05
N GLY A 24 12.23 -1.02 9.26
CA GLY A 24 12.11 -2.31 8.57
C GLY A 24 12.64 -2.33 7.12
N TYR A 25 13.78 -1.70 6.87
CA TYR A 25 14.40 -1.61 5.54
C TYR A 25 15.08 -2.91 5.04
N TYR A 26 14.70 -4.08 5.55
CA TYR A 26 15.30 -5.37 5.18
C TYR A 26 14.99 -5.78 3.73
N PHE A 27 13.82 -5.40 3.21
CA PHE A 27 13.46 -5.58 1.79
C PHE A 27 13.74 -4.33 0.92
N ALA A 28 14.42 -3.31 1.48
CA ALA A 28 14.68 -2.09 0.76
C ALA A 28 15.50 -2.36 -0.50
N PHE A 29 15.07 -1.72 -1.59
CA PHE A 29 15.68 -1.93 -2.89
C PHE A 29 16.04 -0.61 -3.56
N ARG A 30 17.27 -0.54 -4.08
CA ARG A 30 17.79 0.60 -4.86
C ARG A 30 17.27 0.50 -6.30
N TYR A 31 16.04 0.92 -6.52
CA TYR A 31 15.35 0.84 -7.82
C TYR A 31 15.90 1.77 -8.92
N CYS A 32 16.74 2.74 -8.57
CA CYS A 32 17.26 3.74 -9.50
C CYS A 32 18.76 4.01 -9.24
N PRO A 33 19.64 3.01 -9.40
CA PRO A 33 21.08 3.22 -9.25
C PRO A 33 21.57 4.24 -10.27
N GLU A 34 22.37 5.20 -9.81
CA GLU A 34 22.95 6.25 -10.68
C GLU A 34 21.92 7.04 -11.51
N GLY A 35 20.67 7.15 -11.02
CA GLY A 35 19.59 7.85 -11.73
C GLY A 35 18.97 7.07 -12.90
N LYS A 36 19.36 5.80 -13.10
CA LYS A 36 18.78 4.90 -14.10
C LYS A 36 17.79 3.96 -13.44
N HIS A 37 16.52 4.05 -13.81
CA HIS A 37 15.51 3.14 -13.31
C HIS A 37 15.81 1.70 -13.76
N VAL A 38 15.65 0.72 -12.88
CA VAL A 38 15.76 -0.68 -13.28
C VAL A 38 14.62 -1.05 -14.24
N ALA A 39 14.88 -1.93 -15.20
CA ALA A 39 13.85 -2.44 -16.09
C ALA A 39 13.00 -3.52 -15.40
N ARG A 40 11.71 -3.60 -15.73
CA ARG A 40 10.83 -4.67 -15.21
C ARG A 40 11.28 -6.03 -15.77
N ARG A 41 11.67 -6.94 -14.90
CA ARG A 41 12.02 -8.32 -15.25
C ARG A 41 11.43 -9.29 -14.23
N GLU A 42 10.37 -10.00 -14.62
CA GLU A 42 9.78 -11.06 -13.80
C GLU A 42 10.81 -12.19 -13.58
N GLY A 43 10.80 -12.79 -12.39
CA GLY A 43 11.78 -13.81 -11.99
C GLY A 43 13.24 -13.33 -11.85
N SER A 44 13.50 -12.02 -11.91
CA SER A 44 14.86 -11.46 -11.66
C SER A 44 15.26 -11.49 -10.20
N ARG A 45 14.29 -11.68 -9.30
CA ARG A 45 14.44 -11.85 -7.86
C ARG A 45 13.64 -13.04 -7.39
N THR A 46 13.85 -13.41 -6.13
CA THR A 46 13.00 -14.39 -5.43
C THR A 46 11.56 -13.86 -5.43
N PRO A 47 10.57 -14.64 -5.91
CA PRO A 47 9.17 -14.23 -5.86
C PRO A 47 8.68 -14.18 -4.41
N HIS A 48 7.65 -13.37 -4.17
CA HIS A 48 6.96 -13.29 -2.89
C HIS A 48 7.83 -12.80 -1.72
N GLU A 49 8.87 -12.02 -2.00
CA GLU A 49 9.66 -11.35 -0.96
C GLU A 49 8.84 -10.24 -0.27
N GLY A 50 8.66 -10.36 1.05
CA GLY A 50 7.89 -9.43 1.89
C GLY A 50 6.63 -10.06 2.48
N THR A 51 5.80 -9.23 3.11
CA THR A 51 4.55 -9.69 3.73
C THR A 51 3.50 -10.00 2.67
N ILE A 52 3.21 -11.29 2.44
CA ILE A 52 2.30 -11.80 1.39
C ILE A 52 0.98 -11.02 1.29
N GLU A 53 0.40 -10.63 2.43
CA GLU A 53 -0.85 -9.87 2.44
C GLU A 53 -0.73 -8.50 1.74
N PHE A 54 0.43 -7.83 1.82
CA PHE A 54 0.61 -6.42 1.43
C PHE A 54 1.59 -6.19 0.28
N ILE A 55 2.46 -7.15 -0.06
CA ILE A 55 3.41 -6.95 -1.18
C ILE A 55 2.69 -6.71 -2.51
N SER A 56 3.35 -6.00 -3.42
CA SER A 56 2.83 -5.68 -4.74
C SER A 56 2.77 -6.90 -5.67
N HIS A 57 2.00 -6.78 -6.75
CA HIS A 57 1.99 -7.74 -7.86
C HIS A 57 3.38 -7.98 -8.45
N ASP A 58 4.17 -6.91 -8.60
CA ASP A 58 5.55 -7.02 -9.11
C ASP A 58 6.42 -7.89 -8.20
N SER A 59 6.26 -7.76 -6.88
CA SER A 59 7.02 -8.54 -5.90
C SER A 59 6.56 -10.01 -5.87
N HIS A 60 5.27 -10.27 -6.06
CA HIS A 60 4.78 -11.64 -6.25
C HIS A 60 5.42 -12.30 -7.49
N LYS A 61 5.54 -11.58 -8.60
CA LYS A 61 6.16 -12.08 -9.85
C LYS A 61 7.70 -12.14 -9.82
N GLY A 62 8.33 -11.90 -8.66
CA GLY A 62 9.79 -11.86 -8.55
C GLY A 62 10.44 -10.76 -9.40
N ALA A 63 9.70 -9.70 -9.73
CA ALA A 63 10.27 -8.50 -10.30
C ALA A 63 10.83 -7.62 -9.19
N ALA A 64 11.87 -6.84 -9.49
CA ALA A 64 12.38 -5.86 -8.55
C ALA A 64 11.27 -4.85 -8.18
N PRO A 65 11.05 -4.53 -6.90
CA PRO A 65 10.02 -3.57 -6.52
C PRO A 65 10.39 -2.17 -7.02
N SER A 66 9.39 -1.42 -7.48
CA SER A 66 9.53 -0.04 -7.96
C SER A 66 8.69 0.92 -7.12
N ARG A 67 8.67 2.21 -7.47
CA ARG A 67 7.89 3.23 -6.75
C ARG A 67 6.41 2.87 -6.64
N ARG A 68 5.82 2.25 -7.68
CA ARG A 68 4.41 1.84 -7.64
C ARG A 68 4.18 0.70 -6.66
N SER A 69 5.19 -0.15 -6.44
CA SER A 69 5.08 -1.28 -5.49
C SER A 69 4.83 -0.81 -4.07
N ASP A 70 5.58 0.19 -3.59
CA ASP A 70 5.37 0.77 -2.25
C ASP A 70 3.97 1.42 -2.14
N LEU A 71 3.52 2.15 -3.18
CA LEU A 71 2.20 2.81 -3.16
C LEU A 71 1.05 1.80 -3.21
N GLU A 72 1.22 0.70 -3.96
CA GLU A 72 0.28 -0.42 -4.03
C GLU A 72 0.15 -1.10 -2.66
N SER A 73 1.28 -1.40 -2.02
CA SER A 73 1.31 -1.92 -0.64
C SER A 73 0.62 -1.00 0.35
N LEU A 74 0.89 0.32 0.29
CA LEU A 74 0.19 1.30 1.12
C LEU A 74 -1.32 1.29 0.85
N GLY A 75 -1.75 1.12 -0.40
CA GLY A 75 -3.17 0.98 -0.75
C GLY A 75 -3.83 -0.24 -0.09
N TYR A 76 -3.14 -1.38 -0.08
CA TYR A 76 -3.61 -2.58 0.63
C TYR A 76 -3.63 -2.40 2.15
N CYS A 77 -2.64 -1.72 2.74
CA CYS A 77 -2.65 -1.36 4.16
C CYS A 77 -3.83 -0.45 4.50
N LEU A 78 -4.07 0.61 3.72
CA LEU A 78 -5.21 1.52 3.93
C LEU A 78 -6.55 0.79 3.86
N LEU A 79 -6.72 -0.12 2.90
CA LEU A 79 -7.90 -0.98 2.84
C LEU A 79 -8.02 -1.83 4.11
N LYS A 80 -6.97 -2.56 4.47
CA LYS A 80 -6.97 -3.43 5.65
C LYS A 80 -7.30 -2.67 6.94
N TRP A 81 -6.74 -1.48 7.14
CA TRP A 81 -7.00 -0.66 8.33
C TRP A 81 -8.43 -0.11 8.37
N LEU A 82 -8.99 0.28 7.22
CA LEU A 82 -10.33 0.87 7.16
C LEU A 82 -11.47 -0.15 7.19
N CYS A 83 -11.31 -1.31 6.55
CA CYS A 83 -12.38 -2.33 6.48
C CYS A 83 -12.09 -3.60 7.29
N GLY A 84 -10.88 -3.77 7.83
CA GLY A 84 -10.49 -4.89 8.68
C GLY A 84 -10.05 -6.16 7.94
N PHE A 85 -10.24 -6.25 6.61
CA PHE A 85 -9.85 -7.43 5.82
C PHE A 85 -9.53 -7.09 4.37
N LEU A 86 -8.74 -7.94 3.72
CA LEU A 86 -8.57 -7.97 2.26
C LEU A 86 -9.22 -9.25 1.71
N PRO A 87 -9.67 -9.26 0.44
CA PRO A 87 -10.35 -10.44 -0.14
C PRO A 87 -9.51 -11.73 -0.18
N TRP A 88 -8.21 -11.64 0.08
CA TRP A 88 -7.25 -12.75 0.15
C TRP A 88 -6.70 -13.00 1.57
N SER A 89 -7.11 -12.26 2.61
CA SER A 89 -6.55 -12.37 3.97
C SER A 89 -6.65 -13.78 4.60
N LYS A 90 -7.54 -14.65 4.10
CA LYS A 90 -7.74 -16.02 4.62
C LYS A 90 -7.00 -17.09 3.85
N GLU A 91 -6.27 -16.72 2.80
CA GLU A 91 -5.62 -17.64 1.85
C GLU A 91 -4.14 -17.31 1.71
N LEU A 92 -3.52 -16.74 2.75
CA LEU A 92 -2.12 -16.32 2.72
C LEU A 92 -1.14 -17.50 2.55
N ASP A 93 -1.58 -18.72 2.88
CA ASP A 93 -0.89 -19.98 2.63
C ASP A 93 -0.93 -20.39 1.14
N LYS A 94 -1.90 -19.89 0.38
CA LYS A 94 -2.07 -20.14 -1.07
C LYS A 94 -1.55 -18.95 -1.87
N VAL A 95 -0.24 -18.76 -1.85
CA VAL A 95 0.41 -17.55 -2.38
C VAL A 95 0.06 -17.26 -3.85
N GLU A 96 -0.06 -18.27 -4.69
CA GLU A 96 -0.48 -18.12 -6.09
C GLU A 96 -1.92 -17.57 -6.19
N THR A 97 -2.85 -18.07 -5.39
CA THR A 97 -4.23 -17.56 -5.33
C THR A 97 -4.28 -16.10 -4.86
N VAL A 98 -3.40 -15.71 -3.93
CA VAL A 98 -3.27 -14.31 -3.50
C VAL A 98 -2.81 -13.42 -4.65
N MET A 99 -1.81 -13.87 -5.41
CA MET A 99 -1.28 -13.15 -6.58
C MET A 99 -2.35 -12.98 -7.66
N GLU A 100 -3.04 -14.06 -8.05
CA GLU A 100 -4.11 -14.03 -9.05
C GLU A 100 -5.25 -13.07 -8.66
N LYS A 101 -5.64 -13.07 -7.39
CA LYS A 101 -6.62 -12.11 -6.86
C LYS A 101 -6.12 -10.68 -6.98
N LYS A 102 -4.88 -10.40 -6.55
CA LYS A 102 -4.30 -9.05 -6.65
C LYS A 102 -4.23 -8.58 -8.10
N GLU A 103 -3.89 -9.44 -9.05
CA GLU A 103 -3.91 -9.12 -10.49
C GLU A 103 -5.31 -8.74 -10.95
N MET A 104 -6.32 -9.57 -10.68
CA MET A 104 -7.73 -9.29 -11.01
C MET A 104 -8.22 -7.97 -10.39
N TYR A 105 -7.89 -7.70 -9.13
CA TYR A 105 -8.31 -6.49 -8.42
C TYR A 105 -7.54 -5.24 -8.81
N ARG A 106 -6.32 -5.39 -9.35
CA ARG A 106 -5.57 -4.30 -9.97
C ARG A 106 -6.25 -3.85 -11.25
N ASP A 107 -6.77 -4.80 -12.03
CA ASP A 107 -7.51 -4.54 -13.28
C ASP A 107 -8.92 -3.99 -13.03
N ASP A 108 -9.57 -4.40 -11.92
CA ASP A 108 -10.86 -3.86 -11.49
C ASP A 108 -10.85 -3.39 -10.02
N VAL A 109 -10.33 -2.18 -9.82
CA VAL A 109 -10.31 -1.49 -8.52
C VAL A 109 -11.72 -1.28 -7.95
N THR A 110 -12.73 -1.10 -8.81
CA THR A 110 -14.11 -0.91 -8.35
C THR A 110 -14.64 -2.19 -7.72
N TYR A 111 -14.32 -3.34 -8.31
CA TYR A 111 -14.66 -4.64 -7.74
C TYR A 111 -13.94 -4.90 -6.42
N LEU A 112 -12.64 -4.57 -6.32
CA LEU A 112 -11.90 -4.64 -5.05
C LEU A 112 -12.60 -3.86 -3.94
N LEU A 113 -12.93 -2.60 -4.21
CA LEU A 113 -13.58 -1.71 -3.25
C LEU A 113 -14.95 -2.24 -2.82
N ARG A 114 -15.75 -2.79 -3.75
CA ARG A 114 -17.04 -3.41 -3.42
C ARG A 114 -16.89 -4.62 -2.49
N GLN A 115 -15.84 -5.44 -2.67
CA GLN A 115 -15.59 -6.57 -1.77
C GLN A 115 -15.19 -6.09 -0.37
N CYS A 116 -14.19 -5.20 -0.29
CA CYS A 116 -13.69 -4.64 0.97
C CYS A 116 -14.79 -3.88 1.73
N PHE A 117 -15.62 -3.12 1.03
CA PHE A 117 -16.66 -2.28 1.62
C PHE A 117 -18.08 -2.85 1.59
N SER A 118 -18.23 -4.15 1.34
CA SER A 118 -19.53 -4.84 1.27
C SER A 118 -20.41 -4.69 2.52
N ARG A 119 -19.81 -4.41 3.69
CA ARG A 119 -20.49 -4.24 4.98
C ARG A 119 -20.55 -2.79 5.46
N GLN A 120 -19.95 -1.84 4.74
CA GLN A 120 -19.92 -0.43 5.12
C GLN A 120 -20.91 0.40 4.30
N ARG A 121 -21.27 1.58 4.83
CA ARG A 121 -22.27 2.46 4.21
C ARG A 121 -21.78 3.15 2.95
N SER A 122 -20.49 3.41 2.85
CA SER A 122 -19.87 4.10 1.71
C SER A 122 -18.39 3.77 1.58
N ILE A 123 -17.89 3.88 0.36
CA ILE A 123 -16.45 3.83 0.05
C ILE A 123 -15.92 5.27 0.14
N PRO A 124 -14.80 5.54 0.83
CA PRO A 124 -14.20 6.87 0.85
C PRO A 124 -13.66 7.29 -0.54
N ASP A 125 -14.16 8.40 -1.09
CA ASP A 125 -13.78 8.88 -2.44
C ASP A 125 -12.27 9.07 -2.62
N GLY A 126 -11.58 9.57 -1.59
CA GLY A 126 -10.13 9.78 -1.59
C GLY A 126 -9.36 8.46 -1.71
N LEU A 127 -9.83 7.41 -1.02
CA LEU A 127 -9.25 6.07 -1.09
C LEU A 127 -9.48 5.44 -2.47
N GLN A 128 -10.71 5.56 -2.99
CA GLN A 128 -11.03 5.07 -4.33
C GLN A 128 -10.14 5.72 -5.39
N SER A 129 -10.03 7.04 -5.36
CA SER A 129 -9.19 7.80 -6.28
C SER A 129 -7.72 7.45 -6.14
N TYR A 130 -7.24 7.21 -4.91
CA TYR A 130 -5.85 6.81 -4.64
C TYR A 130 -5.55 5.46 -5.29
N LEU A 131 -6.39 4.45 -5.06
CA LEU A 131 -6.20 3.11 -5.62
C LEU A 131 -6.28 3.14 -7.15
N GLN A 132 -7.25 3.86 -7.73
CA GLN A 132 -7.36 3.97 -9.19
C GLN A 132 -6.10 4.58 -9.82
N GLN A 133 -5.53 5.64 -9.21
CA GLN A 133 -4.29 6.25 -9.70
C GLN A 133 -3.09 5.32 -9.53
N VAL A 134 -2.95 4.68 -8.36
CA VAL A 134 -1.79 3.84 -8.05
C VAL A 134 -1.77 2.55 -8.86
N MET A 135 -2.91 1.89 -9.04
CA MET A 135 -3.02 0.65 -9.81
C MET A 135 -2.86 0.89 -11.32
N ALA A 136 -3.02 2.13 -11.79
CA ALA A 136 -2.77 2.52 -13.18
C ALA A 136 -1.30 2.89 -13.47
N LEU A 137 -0.45 3.04 -12.45
CA LEU A 137 0.95 3.46 -12.65
C LEU A 137 1.74 2.45 -13.48
N GLU A 138 2.50 2.96 -14.44
CA GLU A 138 3.51 2.17 -15.15
C GLU A 138 4.71 1.87 -14.26
N TYR A 139 5.44 0.80 -14.57
CA TYR A 139 6.51 0.29 -13.70
C TYR A 139 7.63 1.32 -13.43
N GLU A 140 8.01 2.07 -14.46
CA GLU A 140 9.05 3.11 -14.40
C GLU A 140 8.47 4.51 -14.20
N GLU A 141 7.16 4.65 -14.00
CA GLU A 141 6.51 5.94 -13.85
C GLU A 141 6.95 6.64 -12.56
N LYS A 142 7.11 7.96 -12.62
CA LYS A 142 7.26 8.80 -11.43
C LYS A 142 5.85 9.20 -10.94
N PRO A 143 5.39 8.71 -9.78
CA PRO A 143 4.07 9.07 -9.28
C PRO A 143 3.97 10.58 -8.99
N ASN A 144 2.80 11.16 -9.23
CA ASN A 144 2.48 12.51 -8.76
C ASN A 144 2.10 12.46 -7.27
N TYR A 145 3.11 12.39 -6.40
CA TYR A 145 2.92 12.29 -4.95
C TYR A 145 2.09 13.43 -4.37
N GLU A 146 2.17 14.62 -4.95
CA GLU A 146 1.38 15.75 -4.49
C GLU A 146 -0.10 15.54 -4.77
N ALA A 147 -0.46 15.11 -5.99
CA ALA A 147 -1.83 14.77 -6.32
C ALA A 147 -2.37 13.65 -5.39
N LEU A 148 -1.59 12.60 -5.14
CA LEU A 148 -1.98 11.52 -4.22
C LEU A 148 -2.24 12.03 -2.80
N ARG A 149 -1.42 12.94 -2.28
CA ARG A 149 -1.62 13.56 -0.96
C ARG A 149 -2.88 14.42 -0.92
N GLN A 150 -3.17 15.19 -1.98
CA GLN A 150 -4.33 16.07 -2.04
C GLN A 150 -5.67 15.30 -1.95
N LEU A 151 -5.70 14.02 -2.35
CA LEU A 151 -6.89 13.17 -2.23
C LEU A 151 -7.41 13.02 -0.78
N PHE A 152 -6.52 13.12 0.21
CA PHE A 152 -6.86 12.97 1.62
C PHE A 152 -7.08 14.31 2.34
N LYS A 153 -6.84 15.44 1.67
CA LYS A 153 -6.94 16.78 2.26
C LYS A 153 -8.37 17.12 2.71
N LYS A 154 -9.37 16.85 1.86
CA LYS A 154 -10.77 17.15 2.18
C LYS A 154 -11.26 16.36 3.40
N PRO A 155 -11.06 15.02 3.50
CA PRO A 155 -11.36 14.28 4.72
C PRO A 155 -10.71 14.86 5.98
N LEU A 156 -9.41 15.17 5.93
CA LEU A 156 -8.71 15.76 7.09
C LEU A 156 -9.27 17.13 7.50
N GLN A 157 -9.61 17.98 6.53
CA GLN A 157 -10.26 19.27 6.79
C GLN A 157 -11.63 19.12 7.45
N MET A 158 -12.43 18.12 7.04
CA MET A 158 -13.72 17.83 7.67
C MET A 158 -13.56 17.38 9.13
N LEU A 159 -12.47 16.66 9.43
CA LEU A 159 -12.08 16.26 10.78
C LEU A 159 -11.41 17.38 11.57
N LYS A 160 -11.16 18.55 10.95
CA LYS A 160 -10.36 19.65 11.52
C LYS A 160 -8.98 19.19 12.00
N ALA A 161 -8.36 18.28 11.25
CA ALA A 161 -7.06 17.69 11.55
C ALA A 161 -6.05 17.95 10.44
N SER A 162 -4.77 17.83 10.77
CA SER A 162 -3.61 17.81 9.88
C SER A 162 -3.01 16.42 9.78
N ALA A 163 -2.29 16.13 8.69
CA ALA A 163 -1.55 14.88 8.53
C ALA A 163 -0.37 14.73 9.52
N TYR A 164 0.00 15.80 10.21
CA TYR A 164 1.07 15.85 11.20
C TYR A 164 0.58 16.15 12.62
N ASP A 165 -0.73 16.13 12.84
CA ASP A 165 -1.28 16.11 14.20
C ASP A 165 -1.07 14.73 14.84
N SER A 166 -1.29 14.64 16.15
CA SER A 166 -1.22 13.38 16.88
C SER A 166 -2.13 12.32 16.27
N VAL A 167 -1.60 11.11 16.06
CA VAL A 167 -2.41 9.99 15.60
C VAL A 167 -3.35 9.55 16.72
N ASP A 168 -4.65 9.44 16.41
CA ASP A 168 -5.68 8.96 17.33
C ASP A 168 -5.65 7.43 17.43
N ILE A 169 -4.74 6.91 18.25
CA ILE A 169 -4.59 5.48 18.54
C ILE A 169 -4.74 5.20 20.04
N MET A 170 -5.37 4.07 20.37
CA MET A 170 -5.41 3.58 21.74
C MET A 170 -4.10 2.87 22.07
N ILE A 171 -3.33 3.42 23.02
CA ILE A 171 -2.18 2.73 23.60
C ILE A 171 -2.72 1.70 24.59
N VAL A 172 -2.49 0.41 24.31
CA VAL A 172 -2.76 -0.66 25.26
C VAL A 172 -1.50 -0.87 26.12
N PRO A 173 -1.60 -0.87 27.46
CA PRO A 173 -0.46 -1.05 28.36
C PRO A 173 0.25 -2.40 28.24
#